data_AF-A0A3M1ZAN9-F1
#
_entry.id   AF-A0A3M1ZAN9-F1
#
_cell.length_a   1.000
_cell.length_b   1.000
_cell.length_c   1.000
_cell.angle_alpha   90.00
_cell.angle_beta   90.00
_cell.angle_gamma   90.00
#
_symmetry.space_group_name_H-M   'P 1'
#
loop_
_entity.id
_entity.type
_entity.pdbx_description
1 polymer ?
#
loop_
_entity_poly.entity_id
_entity_poly.type
_entity_poly.pdbx_seq_one_letter_code
_entity_poly.pdbx_strand_id
1 'polypeptide(L)'
;QAILERDFTTFAEVVELDSNLMHAVMMTSRPPLFYWLPATLAIMEAVRQWRAEGIQVCYTLDAGPNVHCICTAEYAEEVRKRLDSFSEVEQTLMAKAGGPAHIISD
;
A
#
# COMPACT_ATOMS: atom_id res chain seq x y z
N GLN A 1 0.58 -18.99 0.36
CA GLN A 1 1.78 -19.53 -0.32
C GLN A 1 2.86 -18.47 -0.47
N ALA A 2 2.63 -17.38 -1.21
CA ALA A 2 3.62 -16.31 -1.46
C ALA A 2 4.33 -15.78 -0.18
N ILE A 3 3.59 -15.56 0.92
CA ILE A 3 4.18 -15.15 2.20
C ILE A 3 5.16 -16.19 2.75
N LEU A 4 4.81 -17.49 2.70
CA LEU A 4 5.66 -18.58 3.21
C LEU A 4 6.91 -18.77 2.34
N GLU A 5 6.78 -18.58 1.04
CA GLU A 5 7.86 -18.71 0.05
C GLU A 5 8.70 -17.44 -0.10
N ARG A 6 8.27 -16.33 0.51
CA ARG A 6 8.85 -14.99 0.34
C ARG A 6 8.87 -14.53 -1.12
N ASP A 7 7.85 -14.94 -1.88
CA ASP A 7 7.63 -14.47 -3.25
C ASP A 7 6.91 -13.12 -3.22
N PHE A 8 7.71 -12.05 -3.32
CA PHE A 8 7.19 -10.69 -3.30
C PHE A 8 6.33 -10.38 -4.53
N THR A 9 6.64 -10.94 -5.70
CA THR A 9 5.92 -10.64 -6.95
C THR A 9 4.49 -11.14 -6.85
N THR A 10 4.31 -12.42 -6.51
CA THR A 10 2.96 -12.99 -6.32
C THR A 10 2.23 -12.31 -5.15
N PHE A 11 2.94 -11.96 -4.08
CA PHE A 11 2.37 -11.20 -2.97
C PHE A 11 1.83 -9.83 -3.42
N ALA A 12 2.62 -9.07 -4.17
CA ALA A 12 2.25 -7.75 -4.67
C ALA A 12 0.99 -7.79 -5.55
N GLU A 13 0.93 -8.76 -6.48
CA GLU A 13 -0.22 -8.93 -7.38
C GLU A 13 -1.51 -9.21 -6.62
N VAL A 14 -1.47 -10.09 -5.62
CA VAL A 14 -2.64 -10.45 -4.81
C VAL A 14 -3.10 -9.27 -3.95
N VAL A 15 -2.16 -8.56 -3.30
CA VAL A 15 -2.47 -7.41 -2.44
C VAL A 15 -3.15 -6.29 -3.23
N GLU A 16 -2.62 -5.94 -4.39
CA GLU A 16 -3.19 -4.88 -5.23
C GLU A 16 -4.54 -5.28 -5.81
N LEU A 17 -4.68 -6.54 -6.23
CA LEU A 17 -5.96 -7.06 -6.74
C LEU A 17 -7.05 -7.01 -5.67
N ASP A 18 -6.76 -7.47 -4.45
CA ASP A 18 -7.73 -7.47 -3.34
C ASP A 18 -8.15 -6.05 -2.97
N SER A 19 -7.19 -5.12 -2.86
CA SER A 19 -7.45 -3.69 -2.67
C SER A 19 -8.40 -3.15 -3.74
N ASN A 20 -8.13 -3.42 -5.02
CA ASN A 20 -8.96 -2.96 -6.13
C ASN A 20 -10.37 -3.58 -6.12
N LEU A 21 -10.49 -4.86 -5.79
CA LEU A 21 -11.78 -5.56 -5.69
C LEU A 21 -12.65 -4.99 -4.57
N MET A 22 -12.08 -4.74 -3.39
CA MET A 22 -12.80 -4.09 -2.30
C MET A 22 -13.37 -2.75 -2.76
N HIS A 23 -12.53 -1.90 -3.37
CA HIS A 23 -12.94 -0.58 -3.84
C HIS A 23 -13.98 -0.65 -4.98
N ALA A 24 -13.90 -1.63 -5.88
CA ALA A 24 -14.90 -1.86 -6.91
C ALA A 24 -16.28 -2.20 -6.31
N VAL A 25 -16.33 -3.04 -5.27
CA VAL A 25 -17.57 -3.34 -4.54
C VAL A 25 -18.11 -2.07 -3.88
N MET A 26 -17.25 -1.26 -3.25
CA MET A 26 -17.65 -0.02 -2.59
C MET A 26 -18.22 1.00 -3.59
N MET A 27 -17.56 1.21 -4.73
CA MET A 27 -17.99 2.13 -5.79
C MET A 27 -19.32 1.70 -6.44
N THR A 28 -19.62 0.40 -6.46
CA THR A 28 -20.84 -0.16 -7.09
C THR A 28 -21.97 -0.42 -6.09
N SER A 29 -21.74 -0.14 -4.80
CA SER A 29 -22.73 -0.29 -3.72
C SER A 29 -23.83 0.80 -3.75
N ARG A 30 -24.84 0.68 -2.87
CA ARG A 30 -25.98 1.60 -2.76
C ARG A 30 -26.20 2.03 -1.31
N PRO A 31 -25.90 3.29 -0.93
CA PRO A 31 -25.29 4.35 -1.74
C PRO A 31 -23.82 4.02 -2.11
N PRO A 32 -23.30 4.55 -3.23
CA PRO A 32 -21.91 4.30 -3.61
C PRO A 32 -20.93 5.00 -2.68
N LEU A 33 -19.77 4.38 -2.47
CA LEU A 33 -18.68 4.91 -1.65
C LEU A 33 -17.42 5.09 -2.51
N PHE A 34 -16.83 6.28 -2.45
CA PHE A 34 -15.62 6.64 -3.20
C PHE A 34 -14.51 7.04 -2.22
N TYR A 35 -13.59 6.11 -1.95
CA TYR A 35 -12.44 6.35 -1.07
C TYR A 35 -11.22 6.91 -1.81
N TRP A 36 -11.08 6.60 -3.10
CA TRP A 36 -9.97 7.09 -3.91
C TRP A 36 -10.12 8.57 -4.25
N LEU A 37 -9.04 9.32 -4.06
CA LEU A 37 -8.86 10.68 -4.53
C LEU A 37 -7.86 10.72 -5.69
N PRO A 38 -7.72 11.83 -6.44
CA PRO A 38 -6.75 11.93 -7.53
C PRO A 38 -5.31 11.60 -7.10
N ALA A 39 -4.87 12.08 -5.94
CA ALA A 39 -3.56 11.78 -5.38
C ALA A 39 -3.38 10.27 -5.09
N THR A 40 -4.45 9.62 -4.60
CA THR A 40 -4.48 8.17 -4.38
C THR A 40 -4.15 7.41 -5.67
N LEU A 41 -4.82 7.75 -6.77
CA LEU A 41 -4.59 7.12 -8.09
C LEU A 41 -3.19 7.40 -8.63
N ALA A 42 -2.66 8.62 -8.42
CA ALA A 42 -1.32 8.99 -8.83
C ALA A 42 -0.24 8.14 -8.12
N ILE A 43 -0.40 7.93 -6.81
CA ILE A 43 0.51 7.09 -6.01
C ILE A 43 0.39 5.62 -6.44
N MET A 44 -0.83 5.09 -6.65
CA MET A 44 -1.04 3.71 -7.13
C MET A 44 -0.31 3.46 -8.46
N GLU A 45 -0.41 4.40 -9.40
CA GLU A 45 0.30 4.32 -10.68
C GLU A 45 1.81 4.40 -10.50
N ALA A 46 2.31 5.32 -9.67
CA ALA A 46 3.73 5.45 -9.39
C ALA A 46 4.32 4.18 -8.75
N VAL A 47 3.61 3.56 -7.80
CA VAL A 47 4.03 2.30 -7.17
C VAL A 47 4.17 1.19 -8.20
N ARG A 48 3.27 1.09 -9.19
CA ARG A 48 3.39 0.13 -10.29
C ARG A 48 4.61 0.40 -11.17
N GLN A 49 4.90 1.67 -11.45
CA GLN A 49 6.08 2.07 -12.22
C GLN A 49 7.37 1.75 -11.46
N TRP A 50 7.45 2.06 -10.16
CA TRP A 50 8.60 1.73 -9.31
C TRP A 50 8.83 0.22 -9.26
N ARG A 51 7.74 -0.57 -9.19
CA ARG A 51 7.86 -2.03 -9.28
C ARG A 51 8.41 -2.51 -10.62
N ALA A 52 8.02 -1.88 -11.74
CA ALA A 52 8.60 -2.17 -13.05
C ALA A 52 10.09 -1.79 -13.15
N GLU A 53 10.54 -0.81 -12.36
CA GLU A 53 11.95 -0.43 -12.21
C GLU A 53 12.75 -1.36 -11.28
N GLY A 54 12.11 -2.36 -10.68
CA GLY A 54 12.73 -3.36 -9.81
C GLY A 54 12.59 -3.10 -8.31
N ILE A 55 11.94 -2.00 -7.91
CA ILE A 55 11.67 -1.72 -6.50
C ILE A 55 10.56 -2.65 -6.02
N GLN A 56 10.86 -3.51 -5.05
CA GLN A 56 9.87 -4.41 -4.48
C GLN A 56 8.91 -3.64 -3.57
N VAL A 57 7.89 -3.04 -4.19
CA VAL A 57 6.81 -2.29 -3.55
C VAL A 57 5.45 -2.62 -4.19
N CYS A 58 4.40 -2.67 -3.37
CA CYS A 58 3.00 -2.73 -3.79
C CYS A 58 2.15 -1.79 -2.94
N TYR A 59 0.94 -1.49 -3.41
CA TYR A 59 -0.02 -0.65 -2.70
C TYR A 59 -1.21 -1.44 -2.16
N THR A 60 -1.78 -0.96 -1.07
CA THR A 60 -3.13 -1.34 -0.60
C THR A 60 -3.78 -0.17 0.11
N LEU A 61 -5.11 -0.20 0.19
CA LEU A 61 -5.93 0.85 0.78
C LEU A 61 -7.09 0.21 1.53
N ASP A 62 -7.56 0.89 2.57
CA ASP A 62 -8.74 0.52 3.34
C ASP A 62 -9.88 1.52 3.06
N ALA A 63 -10.75 1.81 4.02
CA ALA A 63 -11.83 2.78 3.90
C ALA A 63 -11.35 4.26 3.95
N GLY A 64 -10.49 4.67 3.02
CA GLY A 64 -10.02 6.05 2.89
C GLY A 64 -8.94 6.25 1.82
N PRO A 65 -8.49 7.50 1.59
CA PRO A 65 -7.56 7.83 0.51
C PRO A 65 -6.08 7.51 0.83
N ASN A 66 -5.78 7.10 2.06
CA ASN A 66 -4.41 6.82 2.51
C ASN A 66 -3.87 5.55 1.85
N VAL A 67 -2.75 5.70 1.13
CA VAL A 67 -2.09 4.58 0.45
C VAL A 67 -1.07 3.93 1.38
N HIS A 68 -1.24 2.64 1.64
CA HIS A 68 -0.26 1.84 2.35
C HIS A 68 0.67 1.20 1.32
N CYS A 69 1.94 1.59 1.34
CA CYS A 69 2.98 0.99 0.49
C CYS A 69 3.72 -0.10 1.25
N ILE A 70 3.55 -1.35 0.85
CA ILE A 70 4.27 -2.49 1.43
C ILE A 70 5.49 -2.76 0.56
N CYS A 71 6.67 -2.77 1.15
CA CYS A 71 7.93 -3.00 0.46
C CYS A 71 8.89 -3.89 1.27
N THR A 72 9.92 -4.43 0.62
CA THR A 72 11.02 -5.07 1.34
C THR A 72 11.88 -4.02 2.04
N ALA A 73 12.53 -4.43 3.14
CA ALA A 73 13.28 -3.50 4.00
C ALA A 73 14.40 -2.75 3.27
N GLU A 74 14.96 -3.35 2.22
CA GLU A 74 15.98 -2.75 1.34
C GLU A 74 15.48 -1.47 0.66
N TYR A 75 14.20 -1.44 0.25
CA TYR A 75 13.62 -0.33 -0.50
C TYR A 75 12.86 0.68 0.36
N ALA A 76 12.72 0.46 1.67
CA ALA A 76 11.86 1.29 2.52
C ALA A 76 12.20 2.79 2.48
N GLU A 77 13.48 3.14 2.52
CA GLU A 77 13.92 4.53 2.50
C GLU A 77 13.77 5.18 1.11
N GLU A 78 13.98 4.40 0.03
CA GLU A 78 13.76 4.87 -1.34
C GLU A 78 12.27 5.12 -1.59
N VAL A 79 11.41 4.18 -1.20
CA VAL A 79 9.95 4.33 -1.29
C VAL A 79 9.48 5.54 -0.50
N ARG A 80 9.96 5.73 0.74
CA ARG A 80 9.64 6.92 1.54
C ARG A 80 10.00 8.22 0.81
N LYS A 81 11.24 8.33 0.29
CA LYS A 81 11.67 9.52 -0.45
C LYS A 81 10.81 9.82 -1.67
N ARG A 82 10.42 8.78 -2.42
CA ARG A 82 9.55 8.94 -3.59
C ARG A 82 8.13 9.34 -3.18
N LEU A 83 7.59 8.81 -2.10
CA LEU A 83 6.30 9.23 -1.54
C LEU A 83 6.33 10.69 -1.06
N ASP A 84 7.40 11.09 -0.37
CA ASP A 84 7.58 12.46 0.13
C ASP A 84 7.74 13.50 -1.00
N SER A 85 7.91 13.06 -2.26
CA SER A 85 7.95 13.95 -3.43
C SER A 85 6.57 14.38 -3.93
N PHE A 86 5.49 13.71 -3.48
CA PHE A 86 4.12 14.10 -3.79
C PHE A 86 3.69 15.23 -2.86
N SER A 87 3.31 16.38 -3.42
CA SER A 87 2.84 17.52 -2.65
C SER A 87 1.57 17.26 -1.83
N GLU A 88 0.79 16.26 -2.25
CA GLU A 88 -0.46 15.83 -1.64
C GLU A 88 -0.26 14.86 -0.47
N VAL A 89 0.95 14.36 -0.27
CA VAL A 89 1.30 13.53 0.88
C VAL A 89 1.64 14.44 2.06
N GLU A 90 0.74 14.50 3.04
CA GLU A 90 0.96 15.29 4.26
C GLU A 90 2.04 14.69 5.16
N GLN A 91 2.06 13.35 5.26
CA GLN A 91 2.97 12.63 6.13
C GLN A 91 3.17 11.18 5.63
N THR A 92 4.42 10.74 5.64
CA THR A 92 4.77 9.32 5.47
C THR A 92 5.11 8.69 6.81
N LEU A 93 4.34 7.68 7.22
CA LEU A 93 4.60 6.87 8.40
C LEU A 93 5.29 5.56 8.01
N MET A 94 6.42 5.25 8.65
CA MET A 94 7.13 3.99 8.44
C MET A 94 6.88 3.02 9.58
N ALA A 95 6.54 1.78 9.24
CA ALA A 95 6.40 0.67 10.17
C ALA A 95 6.99 -0.61 9.56
N LYS A 96 7.25 -1.59 10.42
CA LYS A 96 7.65 -2.95 10.04
C LYS A 96 6.55 -3.92 10.45
N ALA A 97 6.62 -5.16 9.96
CA ALA A 97 5.78 -6.23 10.49
C ALA A 97 5.97 -6.31 12.02
N GLY A 98 4.87 -6.09 12.75
CA GLY A 98 4.85 -6.05 14.20
C GLY A 98 4.86 -7.44 14.83
N GLY A 99 5.12 -7.47 16.14
CA GLY A 99 4.94 -8.67 16.96
C GLY A 99 3.50 -8.82 17.47
N PRO A 100 3.23 -9.91 18.21
CA PRO A 100 1.94 -10.06 18.89
C PRO A 100 1.73 -8.96 19.94
N ALA A 101 0.47 -8.75 20.33
CA ALA A 101 0.13 -7.89 21.46
C ALA A 101 0.84 -8.37 22.74
N HIS A 102 1.23 -7.42 23.60
CA HIS A 102 1.87 -7.69 24.89
C HIS A 102 1.23 -6.82 25.97
N ILE A 103 1.26 -7.32 27.21
CA ILE A 103 0.81 -6.58 28.39
C ILE A 103 1.94 -5.65 28.82
N ILE A 104 1.62 -4.38 29.04
CA ILE A 104 2.54 -3.39 29.61
C ILE A 104 2.30 -3.38 31.11
N SER A 105 3.34 -3.60 31.91
CA SER A 105 3.31 -3.37 33.36
C SER A 105 3.61 -1.90 33.66
N ASP A 106 2.91 -1.33 34.63
CA ASP A 106 3.17 0.02 35.17
C ASP A 106 4.61 0.18 35.69
#